data_AF-A0A6V7KTD5-F1
#
_entry.id   AF-A0A6V7KTD5-F1
#
_cell.length_a   1.000
_cell.length_b   1.000
_cell.length_c   1.000
_cell.angle_alpha   90.00
_cell.angle_beta   90.00
_cell.angle_gamma   90.00
#
_symmetry.space_group_name_H-M   'P 1'
#
loop_
_entity.id
_entity.type
_entity.pdbx_description
1 polymer ?
#
loop_
_entity_poly.entity_id
_entity_poly.type
_entity_poly.pdbx_seq_one_letter_code
_entity_poly.pdbx_strand_id
1 'polypeptide(L)' 'ASGTEDVVRVYAECEKSEEVEKFAAEVTLAVYRSAGGVGPEPVIPA' A
#
# COMPACT_ATOMS: atom_id res chain seq x y z
N ALA A 1 2.31 -4.06 -11.57
CA ALA A 1 3.74 -4.10 -11.20
C ALA A 1 4.50 -3.10 -12.06
N SER A 2 5.52 -2.43 -11.51
CA SER A 2 6.39 -1.57 -12.31
C SER A 2 7.13 -2.43 -13.34
N GLY A 3 7.19 -1.99 -14.59
CA GLY A 3 7.90 -2.71 -15.65
C GLY A 3 9.41 -2.45 -15.69
N THR A 4 9.90 -1.51 -14.87
CA THR A 4 11.29 -1.00 -14.91
C THR A 4 12.03 -1.14 -13.59
N GLU A 5 11.33 -1.45 -12.50
CA GLU A 5 11.91 -1.65 -11.17
C GLU A 5 11.28 -2.87 -10.51
N ASP A 6 12.07 -3.58 -9.72
CA ASP A 6 11.61 -4.70 -8.90
C ASP A 6 10.92 -4.20 -7.62
N VAL A 7 9.89 -3.38 -7.80
CA VAL A 7 9.08 -2.81 -6.72
C VAL A 7 7.61 -2.75 -7.12
N VAL A 8 6.74 -2.90 -6.13
CA VAL A 8 5.30 -2.64 -6.29
C VAL A 8 4.99 -1.26 -5.75
N ARG A 9 4.46 -0.37 -6.60
CA ARG A 9 3.93 0.93 -6.19
C ARG A 9 2.42 0.85 -6.02
N VAL A 10 1.96 1.32 -4.87
CA VAL A 10 0.54 1.44 -4.54
C VAL A 10 0.17 2.91 -4.59
N TYR A 11 -0.89 3.23 -5.33
CA TYR A 11 -1.55 4.52 -5.32
C TYR A 11 -2.99 4.29 -4.88
N ALA A 12 -3.48 5.14 -3.99
CA ALA A 12 -4.85 5.09 -3.50
C ALA A 12 -5.40 6.51 -3.37
N GLU A 13 -6.69 6.64 -3.63
CA GLU A 13 -7.44 7.89 -3.48
C GLU A 13 -8.79 7.58 -2.86
N CYS A 14 -9.34 8.55 -2.15
CA CYS A 14 -10.67 8.47 -1.56
C CYS A 14 -11.31 9.86 -1.50
N GLU A 15 -12.62 9.88 -1.26
CA GLU A 15 -13.43 11.11 -1.25
C GLU A 15 -12.96 12.13 -0.20
N LYS A 16 -12.56 11.65 0.98
CA LYS A 16 -12.07 12.50 2.06
C LYS A 16 -10.57 12.41 2.18
N SER A 17 -9.89 13.55 2.18
CA SER A 17 -8.43 13.60 2.32
C SER A 17 -7.92 12.99 3.63
N GLU A 18 -8.71 13.03 4.71
CA GLU A 18 -8.37 12.44 6.02
C GLU A 18 -8.26 10.91 6.00
N GLU A 19 -8.92 10.23 5.04
CA GLU A 19 -8.94 8.77 4.95
C GLU A 19 -7.86 8.23 3.99
N VAL A 20 -7.19 9.10 3.21
CA VAL A 20 -6.28 8.67 2.12
C VAL A 20 -5.12 7.86 2.66
N GLU A 21 -4.53 8.31 3.77
CA GLU A 21 -3.36 7.66 4.35
C GLU A 21 -3.69 6.26 4.87
N LYS A 22 -4.80 6.14 5.60
CA LYS A 22 -5.32 4.86 6.09
C LYS A 22 -5.65 3.92 4.94
N PHE A 23 -6.36 4.41 3.93
CA PHE A 23 -6.75 3.59 2.78
C PHE A 23 -5.53 3.13 1.96
N ALA A 24 -4.55 4.00 1.74
CA ALA A 24 -3.30 3.63 1.10
C ALA A 24 -2.53 2.57 1.89
N ALA A 25 -2.48 2.68 3.21
CA ALA A 25 -1.84 1.70 4.09
C ALA A 25 -2.54 0.33 4.04
N GLU A 26 -3.88 0.31 4.07
CA GLU A 26 -4.68 -0.92 3.98
C GLU A 26 -4.45 -1.67 2.66
N VAL A 27 -4.46 -0.95 1.52
CA VAL A 27 -4.18 -1.55 0.21
C VAL A 27 -2.74 -2.04 0.14
N THR A 28 -1.79 -1.27 0.67
CA THR A 28 -0.37 -1.67 0.69
C THR A 28 -0.17 -2.94 1.53
N LEU A 29 -0.83 -3.04 2.67
CA LEU A 29 -0.80 -4.24 3.52
C LEU A 29 -1.40 -5.46 2.81
N ALA A 30 -2.53 -5.29 2.12
CA ALA A 30 -3.15 -6.36 1.34
C ALA A 30 -2.22 -6.85 0.21
N VAL A 31 -1.56 -5.94 -0.49
CA VAL A 31 -0.56 -6.25 -1.52
C VAL A 31 0.63 -7.00 -0.91
N TYR A 32 1.19 -6.50 0.20
CA TYR A 32 2.30 -7.13 0.90
C TYR A 32 1.98 -8.59 1.25
N ARG A 33 0.81 -8.83 1.88
CA ARG A 33 0.41 -10.19 2.28
C ARG A 33 0.11 -11.09 1.08
N SER A 34 -0.51 -10.57 0.02
CA SER A 34 -0.92 -11.35 -1.15
C SER A 34 0.25 -11.70 -2.08
N ALA A 35 1.23 -10.80 -2.21
CA ALA A 35 2.36 -10.96 -3.11
C ALA A 35 3.63 -11.50 -2.42
N GLY A 36 3.57 -11.79 -1.11
CA GLY A 36 4.73 -12.23 -0.34
C GLY A 36 5.79 -11.12 -0.22
N GLY A 37 5.34 -9.90 0.07
CA GLY A 37 6.19 -8.73 0.22
C GLY A 37 7.33 -8.96 1.22
N VAL A 38 8.45 -8.27 0.99
CA VAL A 38 9.67 -8.38 1.79
C VAL A 38 9.98 -7.03 2.46
N GLY A 39 10.64 -7.07 3.62
CA GLY A 39 10.97 -5.89 4.41
C GLY A 39 9.96 -5.63 5.55
N PRO A 40 9.83 -4.38 6.03
CA PRO A 40 8.86 -4.04 7.07
C PRO A 40 7.42 -4.17 6.59
N GLU A 41 6.57 -4.83 7.37
CA GLU A 41 5.13 -4.89 7.10
C GLU A 41 4.51 -3.50 7.23
N PRO A 42 3.65 -3.06 6.27
CA PRO A 42 2.98 -1.77 6.35
C PRO A 42 2.13 -1.62 7.62
N VAL A 43 2.18 -0.45 8.25
CA VAL A 43 1.39 -0.12 9.44
C VAL A 43 0.20 0.74 9.02
N ILE A 44 -1.00 0.34 9.47
CA ILE A 44 -2.21 1.15 9.28
C ILE A 44 -2.22 2.25 10.36
N PRO A 45 -2.24 3.54 9.97
CA PRO A 45 -2.35 4.64 10.92
C PRO A 45 -3.71 4.62 11.65
N ALA A 46 -3.71 5.15 12.87
CA ALA A 46 -4.89 5.20 13.74
C ALA A 46 -5.93 6.21 13.23
#